data_AF-A0A0K2TND9-F1
#
_entry.id   AF-A0A0K2TND9-F1
#
_cell.length_a   1.000
_cell.length_b   1.000
_cell.length_c   1.000
_cell.angle_alpha   90.00
_cell.angle_beta   90.00
_cell.angle_gamma   90.00
#
_symmetry.space_group_name_H-M   'P 1'
#
loop_
_entity.id
_entity.type
_entity.pdbx_description
1 polymer ?
#
loop_
_entity_poly.entity_id
_entity_poly.type
_entity_poly.pdbx_seq_one_letter_code
_entity_poly.pdbx_strand_id
1 'polypeptide(L)'
;MENLEEVVRERNRAYWELEVGETGERERIKRIGSFGIEVEYNPIEHNLPYEVNEEYKNTLRLKYSCNYGPEVTEFLEHYHEVLVKKESKKKHREMRICLETLRRYPNVEDHVLQEKFPLIDIELIKRWNKIKGHHDNAQWDV
;
A
#
# COMPACT_ATOMS: atom_id res chain seq x y z
N MET A 1 -13.21 25.48 -7.60
CA MET A 1 -13.34 25.54 -6.13
C MET A 1 -12.21 24.78 -5.45
N GLU A 2 -11.81 23.61 -5.93
CA GLU A 2 -10.70 22.80 -5.40
C GLU A 2 -9.40 23.59 -5.19
N ASN A 3 -8.92 24.32 -6.19
CA ASN A 3 -7.67 25.11 -6.08
C ASN A 3 -7.71 26.17 -4.96
N LEU A 4 -8.89 26.75 -4.67
CA LEU A 4 -9.03 27.73 -3.58
C LEU A 4 -9.03 27.05 -2.22
N GLU A 5 -9.66 25.88 -2.10
CA GLU A 5 -9.66 25.09 -0.87
C GLU A 5 -8.27 24.57 -0.52
N GLU A 6 -7.49 24.16 -1.53
CA GLU A 6 -6.11 23.72 -1.36
C GLU A 6 -5.22 24.83 -0.80
N VAL A 7 -5.25 26.03 -1.40
CA VAL A 7 -4.48 27.19 -0.92
C VAL A 7 -4.88 27.57 0.52
N VAL A 8 -6.17 27.47 0.87
CA VAL A 8 -6.63 27.73 2.24
C VAL A 8 -6.12 26.67 3.21
N ARG A 9 -6.14 25.38 2.84
CA ARG A 9 -5.59 24.29 3.67
C ARG A 9 -4.09 24.44 3.88
N GLU A 10 -3.34 24.75 2.82
CA GLU A 10 -1.89 24.98 2.90
C GLU A 10 -1.55 26.09 3.90
N ARG A 11 -2.27 27.23 3.83
CA ARG A 11 -2.07 28.34 4.75
C ARG A 11 -2.41 27.99 6.19
N ASN A 12 -3.54 27.33 6.40
CA ASN A 12 -3.96 26.91 7.73
C ASN A 12 -2.96 25.93 8.34
N ARG A 13 -2.51 24.95 7.55
CA ARG A 13 -1.48 23.99 7.98
C ARG A 13 -0.19 24.70 8.37
N ALA A 14 0.31 25.60 7.53
CA ALA A 14 1.53 26.37 7.83
C ALA A 14 1.38 27.21 9.11
N TYR A 15 0.21 27.80 9.34
CA TYR A 15 -0.07 28.55 10.56
C TYR A 15 -0.02 27.66 11.81
N TRP A 16 -0.70 26.51 11.80
CA TRP A 16 -0.71 25.58 12.93
C TRP A 16 0.65 24.96 13.21
N GLU A 17 1.42 24.65 12.16
CA GLU A 17 2.78 24.10 12.30
C GLU A 17 3.75 25.10 12.94
N LEU A 18 3.56 26.41 12.72
CA LEU A 18 4.39 27.46 13.31
C LEU A 18 4.00 27.79 14.76
N GLU A 19 2.69 27.85 15.05
CA GLU A 19 2.19 28.30 16.37
C GLU A 19 2.15 27.16 17.41
N VAL A 20 1.72 25.97 16.99
CA VAL A 20 1.46 24.82 17.89
C VAL A 20 2.42 23.66 17.59
N GLY A 21 2.97 23.59 16.39
CA GLY A 21 3.81 22.47 15.94
C GLY A 21 3.00 21.29 15.38
N GLU A 22 1.69 21.48 15.16
CA GLU A 22 0.77 20.46 14.66
C GLU A 22 0.18 20.88 13.31
N THR A 23 -0.39 19.95 12.54
CA THR A 23 -0.94 20.23 11.21
C THR A 23 -2.28 21.00 11.23
N GLY A 24 -2.96 21.05 12.38
CA GLY A 24 -4.31 21.64 12.50
C GLY A 24 -5.43 20.83 11.84
N GLU A 25 -5.09 19.70 11.20
CA GLU A 25 -6.04 18.71 10.73
C GLU A 25 -6.42 17.76 11.87
N ARG A 26 -7.62 17.19 11.77
CA ARG A 26 -8.10 16.24 12.78
C ARG A 26 -7.19 15.02 12.84
N GLU A 27 -6.71 14.71 14.03
CA GLU A 27 -5.84 13.57 14.27
C GLU A 27 -6.47 12.24 13.82
N ARG A 28 -5.65 11.42 13.16
CA ARG A 28 -5.97 10.03 12.83
C ARG A 28 -5.07 9.11 13.62
N ILE A 29 -5.63 8.44 14.60
CA ILE A 29 -4.91 7.51 15.46
C ILE A 29 -5.07 6.12 14.89
N LYS A 30 -3.98 5.38 14.73
CA LYS A 30 -4.07 3.98 14.33
C LYS A 30 -4.46 3.10 15.51
N ARG A 31 -5.47 2.25 15.35
CA ARG A 31 -5.92 1.29 16.36
C ARG A 31 -6.13 -0.07 15.75
N ILE A 32 -5.99 -1.11 16.55
CA ILE A 32 -6.32 -2.48 16.15
C ILE A 32 -7.84 -2.60 16.13
N GLY A 33 -8.42 -2.93 14.98
CA GLY A 33 -9.85 -3.22 14.84
C GLY A 33 -10.20 -4.61 15.38
N SER A 34 -11.49 -4.95 15.42
CA SER A 34 -11.98 -6.21 15.99
C SER A 34 -11.39 -7.49 15.35
N PHE A 35 -10.87 -7.41 14.13
CA PHE A 35 -10.25 -8.52 13.40
C PHE A 35 -8.72 -8.57 13.50
N GLY A 36 -8.11 -7.76 14.38
CA GLY A 36 -6.65 -7.72 14.53
C GLY A 36 -5.90 -6.92 13.45
N ILE A 37 -6.64 -6.29 12.52
CA ILE A 37 -6.10 -5.42 11.48
C ILE A 37 -6.03 -3.98 11.99
N GLU A 38 -4.97 -3.25 11.65
CA GLU A 38 -4.83 -1.83 11.97
C GLU A 38 -5.82 -0.98 11.14
N VAL A 39 -6.62 -0.16 11.83
CA VAL A 39 -7.65 0.71 11.26
C VAL A 39 -7.43 2.13 11.77
N GLU A 40 -7.64 3.12 10.90
CA GLU A 40 -7.64 4.53 11.29
C GLU A 40 -8.86 4.85 12.16
N TYR A 41 -8.62 5.49 13.29
CA TYR A 41 -9.62 5.98 14.20
C TYR A 41 -9.51 7.50 14.31
N ASN A 42 -10.63 8.17 14.08
CA ASN A 42 -10.73 9.63 14.13
C ASN A 42 -11.49 10.00 15.42
N PRO A 43 -10.82 10.50 16.47
CA PRO A 43 -11.46 10.87 17.73
C PRO A 43 -12.53 11.93 17.50
N ILE A 44 -13.75 11.72 18.00
CA ILE A 44 -14.85 12.70 17.94
C ILE A 44 -14.90 13.43 19.28
N GLU A 45 -15.32 14.69 19.26
CA GLU A 45 -15.61 15.45 20.48
C GLU A 45 -16.91 14.95 21.13
N HIS A 46 -16.89 14.81 22.45
CA HIS A 46 -18.04 14.37 23.23
C HIS A 46 -18.36 15.39 24.32
N ASN A 47 -19.65 15.54 24.63
CA ASN A 47 -20.10 16.41 25.73
C ASN A 47 -19.65 15.89 27.11
N LEU A 48 -19.38 14.59 27.22
CA LEU A 48 -18.96 13.93 28.45
C LEU A 48 -17.51 13.42 28.32
N PRO A 49 -16.70 13.52 29.38
CA PRO A 49 -15.37 12.91 29.43
C PRO A 49 -15.42 11.40 29.15
N TYR A 50 -14.34 10.86 28.57
CA TYR A 50 -14.22 9.45 28.24
C TYR A 50 -14.52 8.54 29.44
N GLU A 51 -14.05 8.91 30.63
CA GLU A 51 -14.18 8.13 31.86
C GLU A 51 -15.62 7.89 32.30
N VAL A 52 -16.55 8.79 32.01
CA VAL A 52 -17.97 8.68 32.39
C VAL A 52 -18.86 8.27 31.22
N ASN A 53 -18.39 8.38 29.99
CA ASN A 53 -19.16 8.07 28.79
C ASN A 53 -19.15 6.56 28.48
N GLU A 54 -20.02 5.81 29.17
CA GLU A 54 -20.14 4.36 29.01
C GLU A 54 -20.56 3.92 27.61
N GLU A 55 -21.47 4.67 26.98
CA GLU A 55 -21.91 4.39 25.60
C GLU A 55 -20.70 4.42 24.65
N TYR A 56 -19.91 5.47 24.73
CA TYR A 56 -18.73 5.60 23.89
C TYR A 56 -17.67 4.53 24.19
N LYS A 57 -17.38 4.24 25.46
CA LYS A 57 -16.48 3.13 25.82
C LYS A 57 -16.92 1.80 25.21
N ASN A 58 -18.22 1.50 25.27
CA ASN A 58 -18.77 0.27 24.72
C ASN A 58 -18.63 0.23 23.19
N THR A 59 -18.89 1.35 22.50
CA THR A 59 -18.67 1.41 21.04
C THR A 59 -17.21 1.19 20.66
N LEU A 60 -16.27 1.80 21.40
CA LEU A 60 -14.83 1.64 21.16
C LEU A 60 -14.37 0.22 21.45
N ARG A 61 -14.88 -0.40 22.52
CA ARG A 61 -14.59 -1.80 22.84
C ARG A 61 -15.08 -2.73 21.74
N LEU A 62 -16.30 -2.55 21.23
CA LEU A 62 -16.81 -3.41 20.16
C LEU A 62 -16.02 -3.28 18.85
N LYS A 63 -15.60 -2.05 18.50
CA LYS A 63 -14.91 -1.76 17.23
C LYS A 63 -13.39 -1.99 17.25
N TYR A 64 -12.77 -1.77 18.40
CA TYR A 64 -11.30 -1.73 18.54
C TYR A 64 -10.78 -2.66 19.65
N SER A 65 -11.61 -3.53 20.21
CA SER A 65 -11.13 -4.66 21.01
C SER A 65 -10.93 -5.84 20.09
N CYS A 66 -9.69 -6.27 19.96
CA CYS A 66 -9.36 -7.55 19.35
C CYS A 66 -8.91 -8.50 20.45
N ASN A 67 -9.60 -9.63 20.57
CA ASN A 67 -9.03 -10.77 21.27
C ASN A 67 -8.33 -11.60 20.20
N TYR A 68 -7.00 -11.77 20.30
CA TYR A 68 -6.21 -12.64 19.42
C TYR A 68 -6.52 -14.12 19.73
N GLY A 69 -7.78 -14.51 19.55
CA GLY A 69 -8.22 -15.89 19.62
C GLY A 69 -7.77 -16.68 18.39
N PRO A 70 -7.88 -18.02 18.44
CA PRO A 70 -7.43 -18.90 17.36
C PRO A 70 -8.10 -18.57 16.02
N GLU A 71 -9.36 -18.14 16.03
CA GLU A 71 -10.11 -17.79 14.82
C GLU A 71 -9.57 -16.51 14.16
N VAL A 72 -9.17 -15.52 14.97
CA VAL A 72 -8.60 -14.27 14.46
C VAL A 72 -7.21 -14.51 13.90
N THR A 73 -6.41 -15.36 14.54
CA THR A 73 -5.08 -15.72 14.02
C THR A 73 -5.16 -16.45 12.68
N GLU A 74 -6.06 -17.44 12.56
CA GLU A 74 -6.30 -18.15 11.29
C GLU A 74 -6.79 -17.20 10.18
N PHE A 75 -7.70 -16.28 10.53
CA PHE A 75 -8.14 -15.23 9.61
C PHE A 75 -6.98 -14.35 9.13
N LEU A 76 -6.11 -13.90 10.04
CA LEU A 76 -4.96 -13.05 9.70
C LEU A 76 -3.95 -13.79 8.80
N GLU A 77 -3.69 -15.07 9.07
CA GLU A 77 -2.84 -15.91 8.22
C GLU A 77 -3.38 -15.99 6.80
N HIS A 78 -4.66 -16.34 6.64
CA HIS A 78 -5.31 -16.37 5.33
C HIS A 78 -5.34 -15.00 4.64
N TYR A 79 -5.57 -13.94 5.41
CA TYR A 79 -5.54 -12.57 4.89
C TYR A 79 -4.16 -12.21 4.33
N HIS A 80 -3.08 -12.53 5.07
CA HIS A 80 -1.71 -12.30 4.61
C HIS A 80 -1.37 -13.15 3.38
N GLU A 81 -1.79 -14.42 3.33
CA GLU A 81 -1.62 -15.23 2.12
C GLU A 81 -2.28 -14.59 0.89
N VAL A 82 -3.49 -14.05 1.04
CA VAL A 82 -4.22 -13.38 -0.04
C VAL A 82 -3.47 -12.13 -0.51
N LEU A 83 -2.91 -11.34 0.41
CA LEU A 83 -2.09 -10.18 0.07
C LEU A 83 -0.85 -10.58 -0.72
N VAL A 84 -0.10 -11.58 -0.24
CA VAL A 84 1.09 -12.10 -0.92
C VAL A 84 0.75 -12.66 -2.31
N LYS A 85 -0.36 -13.41 -2.43
CA LYS A 85 -0.85 -13.91 -3.73
C LYS A 85 -1.21 -12.76 -4.67
N LYS A 86 -1.81 -11.68 -4.18
CA LYS A 86 -2.16 -10.49 -4.96
C LYS A 86 -0.92 -9.76 -5.49
N GLU A 87 0.08 -9.54 -4.63
CA GLU A 87 1.36 -8.94 -5.02
C GLU A 87 2.11 -9.81 -6.02
N SER A 88 2.21 -11.11 -5.75
CA SER A 88 2.83 -12.07 -6.67
C SER A 88 2.13 -12.05 -8.03
N LYS A 89 0.79 -12.00 -8.08
CA LYS A 89 0.03 -11.92 -9.33
C LYS A 89 0.31 -10.63 -10.11
N LYS A 90 0.49 -9.50 -9.43
CA LYS A 90 0.90 -8.23 -10.07
C LYS A 90 2.28 -8.36 -10.71
N LYS A 91 3.27 -8.84 -9.96
CA LYS A 91 4.64 -9.10 -10.46
C LYS A 91 4.62 -10.03 -11.67
N HIS A 92 3.90 -11.14 -11.59
CA HIS A 92 3.78 -12.09 -12.69
C HIS A 92 3.09 -11.49 -13.93
N ARG A 93 2.11 -10.60 -13.73
CA ARG A 93 1.43 -9.91 -14.84
C ARG A 93 2.38 -8.96 -15.55
N GLU A 94 3.08 -8.09 -14.82
CA GLU A 94 4.09 -7.20 -15.39
C GLU A 94 5.17 -8.00 -16.13
N MET A 95 5.57 -9.16 -15.58
CA MET A 95 6.63 -9.99 -16.14
C MET A 95 6.18 -10.62 -17.45
N ARG A 96 4.94 -11.10 -17.52
CA ARG A 96 4.38 -11.61 -18.79
C ARG A 96 4.30 -10.52 -19.85
N ILE A 97 3.89 -9.30 -19.49
CA ILE A 97 3.79 -8.18 -20.43
C ILE A 97 5.19 -7.75 -20.90
N CYS A 98 6.16 -7.65 -19.98
CA CYS A 98 7.55 -7.34 -20.30
C CYS A 98 8.15 -8.39 -21.23
N LEU A 99 7.92 -9.68 -20.95
CA LEU A 99 8.32 -10.79 -21.83
C LEU A 99 7.74 -10.68 -23.24
N GLU A 100 6.43 -10.39 -23.35
CA GLU A 100 5.78 -10.20 -24.64
C GLU A 100 6.35 -9.00 -25.40
N THR A 101 6.67 -7.93 -24.67
CA THR A 101 7.28 -6.71 -25.23
C THR A 101 8.68 -7.00 -25.77
N LEU A 102 9.55 -7.66 -24.99
CA LEU A 102 10.90 -8.03 -25.40
C LEU A 102 10.91 -9.02 -26.58
N ARG A 103 9.94 -9.94 -26.63
CA ARG A 103 9.77 -10.86 -27.77
C ARG A 103 9.42 -10.14 -29.06
N ARG A 104 8.61 -9.07 -28.99
CA ARG A 104 8.23 -8.26 -30.16
C ARG A 104 9.30 -7.24 -30.53
N TYR A 105 9.96 -6.68 -29.53
CA TYR A 105 10.94 -5.61 -29.68
C TYR A 105 12.20 -5.94 -28.87
N PRO A 106 13.14 -6.73 -29.42
CA PRO A 106 14.34 -7.16 -28.70
C PRO A 106 15.32 -6.02 -28.39
N ASN A 107 15.30 -4.95 -29.18
CA ASN A 107 16.26 -3.84 -29.09
C ASN A 107 15.76 -2.68 -28.19
N VAL A 108 14.75 -2.91 -27.35
CA VAL A 108 14.26 -1.88 -26.42
C VAL A 108 15.29 -1.62 -25.33
N GLU A 109 15.47 -0.35 -24.99
CA GLU A 109 16.39 0.07 -23.95
C GLU A 109 15.88 -0.31 -22.54
N ASP A 110 16.82 -0.75 -21.69
CA ASP A 110 16.49 -1.31 -20.38
C ASP A 110 15.92 -0.27 -19.43
N HIS A 111 16.39 0.98 -19.54
CA HIS A 111 15.89 2.07 -18.72
C HIS A 111 14.38 2.31 -18.94
N VAL A 112 13.93 2.27 -20.21
CA VAL A 112 12.52 2.46 -20.58
C VAL A 112 11.64 1.34 -20.05
N LEU A 113 12.15 0.11 -20.06
CA LEU A 113 11.43 -1.05 -19.52
C LEU A 113 11.32 -0.96 -17.99
N GLN A 114 12.33 -0.45 -17.30
CA GLN A 114 12.35 -0.41 -15.82
C GLN A 114 11.37 0.63 -15.30
N GLU A 115 11.28 1.78 -15.99
CA GLU A 115 10.29 2.80 -15.71
C GLU A 115 8.86 2.28 -15.87
N LYS A 116 8.62 1.45 -16.90
CA LYS A 116 7.28 0.88 -17.17
C LYS A 116 6.92 -0.30 -16.28
N PHE A 117 7.90 -1.13 -15.89
CA PHE A 117 7.70 -2.35 -15.11
C PHE A 117 8.57 -2.34 -13.85
N PRO A 118 8.20 -1.52 -12.85
CA PRO A 118 9.06 -1.28 -11.69
C PRO A 118 9.16 -2.48 -10.74
N LEU A 119 8.21 -3.44 -10.77
CA LEU A 119 8.19 -4.53 -9.81
C LEU A 119 9.14 -5.68 -10.14
N ILE A 120 9.85 -5.61 -11.27
CA ILE A 120 10.65 -6.70 -11.79
C ILE A 120 12.04 -6.21 -12.16
N ASP A 121 13.00 -7.12 -12.05
CA ASP A 121 14.36 -6.94 -12.51
C ASP A 121 14.49 -7.42 -13.97
N ILE A 122 14.83 -6.48 -14.85
CA ILE A 122 14.96 -6.73 -16.30
C ILE A 122 16.15 -7.61 -16.62
N GLU A 123 17.23 -7.51 -15.84
CA GLU A 123 18.42 -8.31 -16.07
C GLU A 123 18.11 -9.81 -15.89
N LEU A 124 17.29 -10.13 -14.89
CA LEU A 124 16.80 -11.49 -14.66
C LEU A 124 15.85 -11.95 -15.77
N ILE A 125 14.98 -11.06 -16.25
CA ILE A 125 14.07 -11.35 -17.36
C ILE A 125 14.87 -11.72 -18.61
N LYS A 126 15.85 -10.91 -19.02
CA LYS A 126 16.65 -11.15 -20.24
C LYS A 126 17.36 -12.50 -20.25
N ARG A 127 17.77 -13.00 -19.09
CA ARG A 127 18.42 -14.32 -18.94
C ARG A 127 17.43 -15.48 -19.13
N TRP A 128 16.13 -15.25 -19.14
CA TRP A 128 15.16 -16.33 -19.35
C TRP A 128 15.22 -16.90 -20.76
N ASN A 129 15.40 -18.22 -20.83
CA ASN A 129 15.40 -19.02 -22.06
C ASN A 129 14.16 -18.80 -22.95
N LYS A 130 13.04 -18.33 -22.39
CA LYS A 130 11.81 -18.03 -23.13
C LYS A 130 11.88 -16.73 -23.96
N ILE A 131 12.91 -15.90 -23.78
CA ILE A 131 13.17 -14.69 -24.56
C ILE A 131 14.17 -14.95 -25.69
N LYS A 132 15.12 -15.87 -25.47
CA LYS A 132 16.00 -16.41 -26.52
C LYS A 132 15.12 -17.06 -27.59
N GLY A 133 14.74 -16.27 -28.61
CA GLY A 133 14.18 -16.81 -29.84
C GLY A 133 15.23 -17.63 -30.57
N HIS A 134 14.84 -18.26 -31.68
CA HIS A 134 15.75 -19.02 -32.56
C HIS A 134 16.83 -18.18 -33.26
N HIS A 135 16.93 -16.89 -32.95
CA HIS A 135 17.91 -15.99 -33.56
C HIS A 135 19.20 -16.00 -32.74
N ASP A 136 20.30 -16.31 -33.42
CA ASP A 136 21.70 -16.38 -32.95
C ASP A 136 22.27 -15.06 -32.41
N ASN A 137 21.51 -14.27 -31.65
CA ASN A 137 22.00 -13.11 -30.92
C ASN A 137 22.24 -13.49 -29.45
N ALA A 138 23.10 -14.48 -29.25
CA ALA A 138 23.70 -14.76 -27.94
C ALA A 138 24.92 -13.85 -27.76
N GLN A 139 24.74 -12.68 -27.14
CA GLN A 139 25.86 -11.87 -26.64
C GLN A 139 25.86 -11.76 -25.10
N TRP A 140 25.07 -12.60 -24.42
CA TRP A 140 25.03 -12.64 -22.97
C TRP A 140 25.10 -14.11 -22.52
N ASP A 141 26.32 -14.64 -22.52
CA ASP A 141 26.70 -15.86 -21.81
C ASP A 141 27.44 -15.45 -20.53
N VAL A 142 26.76 -15.54 -19.40
CA VAL A 142 27.32 -15.73 -18.05
C VAL A 142 26.39 -16.65 -17.29
#